data_AF-A0A1V3RX81-F1
#
_entry.id   AF-A0A1V3RX81-F1
#
_cell.length_a   1.000
_cell.length_b   1.000
_cell.length_c   1.000
_cell.angle_alpha   90.00
_cell.angle_beta   90.00
_cell.angle_gamma   90.00
#
_symmetry.space_group_name_H-M   'P 1'
#
loop_
_entity.id
_entity.type
_entity.pdbx_description
1 polymer ?
#
loop_
_entity_poly.entity_id
_entity_poly.type
_entity_poly.pdbx_seq_one_letter_code
_entity_poly.pdbx_strand_id
1 'polypeptide(L)'
;MTGLIVFVGMFGLLALGSIWNGFVLTLLWAWFIVPTFNLPALTLAPAIGVALVVGFLTYQAKPEQDGKDKAAALLDSVIHMALKPAVMLAIGWIVKQWM
;
A
#
# COMPACT_ATOMS: atom_id res chain seq x y z
N MET A 1 15.31 -10.55 -24.32
CA MET A 1 14.43 -11.41 -23.49
C MET A 1 14.46 -11.02 -22.01
N THR A 2 15.63 -10.79 -21.41
CA THR A 2 15.78 -10.34 -20.01
C THR A 2 15.09 -9.00 -19.70
N GLY A 3 15.15 -8.01 -20.59
CA GLY A 3 14.52 -6.70 -20.37
C GLY A 3 12.98 -6.75 -20.25
N LEU A 4 12.32 -7.63 -21.00
CA LEU A 4 10.86 -7.78 -20.95
C LEU A 4 10.41 -8.43 -19.64
N ILE A 5 11.15 -9.41 -19.14
CA ILE A 5 10.90 -10.06 -17.84
C ILE A 5 11.02 -9.05 -16.70
N VAL A 6 12.05 -8.20 -16.73
CA VAL A 6 12.25 -7.15 -15.71
C VAL A 6 11.13 -6.12 -15.76
N PHE A 7 10.72 -5.70 -16.96
CA PHE A 7 9.62 -4.74 -17.12
C PHE A 7 8.29 -5.30 -16.60
N VAL A 8 7.89 -6.49 -17.02
CA VAL A 8 6.66 -7.15 -16.56
C VAL A 8 6.70 -7.38 -15.05
N GLY A 9 7.84 -7.83 -14.51
CA GLY A 9 8.02 -8.02 -13.06
C GLY A 9 7.87 -6.72 -12.27
N MET A 10 8.45 -5.62 -12.75
CA MET A 10 8.36 -4.32 -12.09
C MET A 10 6.92 -3.78 -12.08
N PHE A 11 6.22 -3.83 -13.21
CA PHE A 11 4.82 -3.40 -13.28
C PHE A 11 3.90 -4.30 -12.45
N GLY A 12 4.15 -5.61 -12.42
CA GLY A 12 3.42 -6.55 -11.57
C GLY A 12 3.58 -6.22 -10.08
N LEU A 13 4.81 -5.95 -9.62
CA LEU A 13 5.09 -5.57 -8.23
C LEU A 13 4.41 -4.25 -7.85
N LEU A 14 4.45 -3.24 -8.73
CA LEU A 14 3.76 -1.97 -8.49
C LEU A 14 2.23 -2.15 -8.39
N ALA A 15 1.65 -2.97 -9.27
CA ALA A 15 0.22 -3.26 -9.25
C ALA A 15 -0.17 -3.98 -7.94
N LEU A 16 0.58 -5.01 -7.53
CA LEU A 16 0.34 -5.73 -6.28
C LEU A 16 0.43 -4.80 -5.06
N GLY A 17 1.44 -3.93 -5.02
CA GLY A 17 1.58 -2.94 -3.97
C GLY A 17 0.42 -1.95 -3.90
N SER A 18 -0.07 -1.49 -5.05
CA SER A 18 -1.22 -0.58 -5.12
C SER A 18 -2.50 -1.25 -4.63
N ILE A 19 -2.73 -2.51 -5.04
CA ILE A 19 -3.89 -3.31 -4.58
C ILE A 19 -3.82 -3.54 -3.07
N TRP A 20 -2.64 -3.87 -2.53
CA TRP A 20 -2.45 -4.07 -1.10
C TRP A 20 -2.75 -2.80 -0.30
N ASN A 21 -2.24 -1.65 -0.74
CA ASN A 21 -2.53 -0.37 -0.12
C ASN A 21 -4.02 0.00 -0.21
N GLY A 22 -4.64 -0.22 -1.37
CA GLY A 22 -6.08 0.00 -1.56
C GLY A 22 -6.95 -0.88 -0.65
N PHE A 23 -6.57 -2.14 -0.47
CA PHE A 23 -7.26 -3.05 0.46
C PHE A 23 -7.17 -2.57 1.91
N VAL A 24 -5.97 -2.21 2.37
CA VAL A 24 -5.77 -1.67 3.73
C VAL A 24 -6.56 -0.37 3.92
N LEU A 25 -6.53 0.53 2.94
CA LEU A 25 -7.30 1.77 2.99
C LEU A 25 -8.80 1.49 3.06
N THR A 26 -9.30 0.49 2.33
CA THR A 26 -10.72 0.08 2.39
C THR A 26 -11.13 -0.32 3.81
N LEU A 27 -10.31 -1.12 4.50
CA LEU A 27 -10.58 -1.55 5.88
C LEU A 27 -10.52 -0.40 6.87
N LEU A 28 -9.46 0.42 6.79
CA LEU A 28 -9.32 1.59 7.66
C LEU A 28 -10.47 2.60 7.44
N TRP A 29 -10.89 2.80 6.19
CA TRP A 29 -12.03 3.65 5.87
C TRP A 29 -13.33 3.11 6.49
N ALA A 30 -13.58 1.81 6.33
CA ALA A 30 -14.75 1.16 6.91
C ALA A 30 -14.76 1.23 8.44
N TRP A 31 -13.61 1.20 9.10
CA TRP A 31 -13.51 1.25 10.56
C TRP A 31 -13.59 2.67 11.12
N PHE A 32 -12.99 3.67 10.46
CA PHE A 32 -12.86 5.01 11.03
C PHE A 32 -13.71 6.06 10.34
N ILE A 33 -13.84 6.02 9.02
CA ILE A 33 -14.50 7.09 8.28
C ILE A 33 -16.01 6.86 8.19
N VAL A 34 -16.43 5.62 7.89
CA VAL A 34 -17.85 5.25 7.81
C VAL A 34 -18.62 5.56 9.10
N PRO A 35 -18.23 5.07 10.29
CA PRO A 35 -18.99 5.33 11.51
C PRO A 35 -18.92 6.78 11.99
N THR A 36 -17.80 7.48 11.77
CA THR A 36 -17.63 8.87 12.25
C THR A 36 -18.34 9.89 11.38
N PHE A 37 -18.33 9.72 10.06
CA PHE A 37 -18.89 10.69 9.11
C PHE A 37 -20.18 10.20 8.43
N ASN A 38 -20.67 9.01 8.78
CA ASN A 38 -21.83 8.36 8.19
C ASN A 38 -21.75 8.26 6.64
N LEU A 39 -20.54 8.02 6.13
CA LEU A 39 -20.24 7.92 4.71
C LEU A 39 -20.42 6.48 4.19
N PRO A 40 -20.71 6.27 2.90
CA PRO A 40 -20.77 4.93 2.33
C PRO A 40 -19.42 4.22 2.39
N ALA A 41 -19.46 2.90 2.57
CA ALA A 41 -18.27 2.06 2.53
C ALA A 41 -17.63 2.11 1.14
N LEU A 42 -16.32 2.32 1.08
CA LEU A 42 -15.58 2.27 -0.17
C LEU A 42 -15.48 0.83 -0.68
N THR A 43 -15.69 0.63 -1.97
CA THR A 43 -15.32 -0.60 -2.66
C THR A 43 -13.85 -0.54 -3.10
N LEU A 44 -13.27 -1.67 -3.53
CA LEU A 44 -11.84 -1.76 -3.82
C LEU A 44 -11.37 -0.75 -4.89
N ALA A 45 -12.17 -0.53 -5.94
CA ALA A 45 -11.83 0.39 -7.03
C ALA A 45 -11.68 1.87 -6.59
N PRO A 46 -12.67 2.49 -5.92
CA PRO A 46 -12.51 3.85 -5.40
C PRO A 46 -11.43 3.93 -4.31
N ALA A 47 -11.19 2.87 -3.53
CA ALA A 47 -10.09 2.87 -2.56
C ALA A 47 -8.71 2.94 -3.24
N ILE A 48 -8.52 2.19 -4.33
CA ILE A 48 -7.31 2.32 -5.15
C ILE A 48 -7.20 3.73 -5.72
N GLY A 49 -8.31 4.31 -6.23
CA GLY A 49 -8.33 5.68 -6.73
C GLY A 49 -7.88 6.70 -5.69
N VAL A 50 -8.41 6.63 -4.46
CA VAL A 50 -7.99 7.50 -3.34
C VAL A 50 -6.53 7.26 -2.98
N ALA A 51 -6.09 5.99 -2.89
CA ALA A 51 -4.70 5.67 -2.60
C ALA A 51 -3.72 6.23 -3.64
N LEU A 52 -4.10 6.23 -4.92
CA LEU A 52 -3.32 6.85 -5.99
C LEU A 52 -3.27 8.37 -5.84
N VAL A 53 -4.41 9.03 -5.63
CA VAL A 53 -4.47 10.49 -5.42
C VAL A 53 -3.62 10.91 -4.23
N VAL A 54 -3.78 10.24 -3.09
CA VAL A 54 -2.95 10.49 -1.89
C VAL A 54 -1.48 10.22 -2.19
N GLY A 55 -1.17 9.16 -2.93
CA GLY A 55 0.19 8.85 -3.37
C GLY A 55 0.83 9.95 -4.23
N PHE A 56 0.04 10.61 -5.09
CA PHE A 56 0.48 11.77 -5.87
C PHE A 56 0.67 13.04 -5.02
N LEU A 57 -0.13 13.19 -3.96
CA LEU A 57 -0.09 14.35 -3.07
C LEU A 57 0.94 14.22 -1.94
N THR A 58 1.50 13.04 -1.70
CA THR A 58 2.39 12.76 -0.57
C THR A 58 3.80 12.39 -1.02
N TYR A 59 4.80 12.80 -0.25
CA TYR A 59 6.18 12.41 -0.50
C TYR A 59 6.38 10.92 -0.17
N GLN A 60 6.79 10.14 -1.16
CA GLN A 60 7.17 8.75 -0.97
C GLN A 60 8.69 8.67 -0.83
N ALA A 61 9.15 8.39 0.39
CA ALA A 61 10.58 8.19 0.65
C ALA A 61 11.10 7.05 -0.24
N LYS A 62 12.09 7.37 -1.08
CA LYS A 62 12.80 6.35 -1.86
C LYS A 62 13.84 5.71 -0.94
N PRO A 63 13.84 4.37 -0.78
CA PRO A 63 14.92 3.71 -0.08
C PRO A 63 16.24 3.97 -0.85
N GLU A 64 17.26 4.44 -0.15
CA GLU A 64 18.61 4.57 -0.71
C GLU A 64 19.09 3.19 -1.15
N GLN A 65 19.39 3.07 -2.44
CA GLN A 65 19.80 1.81 -3.05
C GLN A 65 21.32 1.68 -2.88
N ASP A 66 21.77 1.48 -1.65
CA ASP A 66 23.18 1.44 -1.30
C ASP A 66 23.74 0.03 -1.56
N GLY A 67 24.53 -0.13 -2.62
CA GLY A 67 25.46 -1.26 -2.90
C GLY A 67 24.98 -2.72 -2.82
N LYS A 68 23.73 -2.99 -2.40
CA LYS A 68 23.20 -4.34 -2.13
C LYS A 68 22.92 -5.09 -3.43
N ASP A 69 23.13 -6.41 -3.39
CA ASP A 69 22.71 -7.32 -4.44
C ASP A 69 21.28 -7.02 -4.90
N LYS A 70 21.04 -7.00 -6.22
CA LYS A 70 19.73 -6.65 -6.81
C LYS A 70 18.59 -7.48 -6.23
N ALA A 71 18.84 -8.76 -5.92
CA ALA A 71 17.87 -9.64 -5.28
C ALA A 71 17.55 -9.20 -3.83
N ALA A 72 18.55 -8.82 -3.05
CA ALA A 72 18.36 -8.31 -1.68
C ALA A 72 17.63 -6.96 -1.67
N ALA A 73 17.94 -6.06 -2.61
CA ALA A 73 17.25 -4.77 -2.74
C ALA A 73 15.77 -4.94 -3.14
N LEU A 74 15.45 -5.90 -4.02
CA LEU A 74 14.07 -6.23 -4.38
C LEU A 74 13.30 -6.82 -3.19
N LEU A 75 13.91 -7.76 -2.45
CA LEU A 75 13.31 -8.33 -1.25
C LEU A 75 13.02 -7.25 -0.20
N ASP A 76 13.99 -6.37 0.07
CA ASP A 76 13.84 -5.27 1.04
C ASP A 76 12.70 -4.32 0.65
N SER A 77 12.58 -4.02 -0.64
CA SER A 77 11.48 -3.19 -1.19
C SER A 77 10.12 -3.86 -1.03
N VAL A 78 10.01 -5.17 -1.32
CA VAL A 78 8.76 -5.93 -1.18
C VAL A 78 8.35 -6.03 0.30
N ILE A 79 9.31 -6.29 1.19
CA ILE A 79 9.07 -6.32 2.64
C ILE A 79 8.54 -4.96 3.08
N HIS A 80 9.22 -3.85 2.76
CA HIS A 80 8.76 -2.51 3.14
C HIS A 80 7.37 -2.17 2.58
N MET A 81 7.10 -2.56 1.34
CA MET A 81 5.81 -2.35 0.67
C MET A 81 4.67 -3.13 1.34
N ALA A 82 4.93 -4.32 1.87
CA ALA A 82 3.93 -5.12 2.57
C ALA A 82 3.79 -4.71 4.05
N LEU A 83 4.92 -4.48 4.73
CA LEU A 83 5.01 -4.29 6.17
C LEU A 83 4.37 -2.97 6.61
N LYS A 84 4.65 -1.86 5.91
CA LYS A 84 4.13 -0.53 6.28
C LYS A 84 2.59 -0.49 6.33
N PRO A 85 1.86 -0.86 5.25
CA PRO A 85 0.40 -0.92 5.29
C PRO A 85 -0.12 -1.98 6.27
N ALA A 86 0.57 -3.12 6.46
CA ALA A 86 0.17 -4.11 7.46
C ALA A 86 0.26 -3.58 8.90
N VAL A 87 1.33 -2.84 9.23
CA VAL A 87 1.49 -2.18 10.53
C VAL A 87 0.40 -1.14 10.75
N MET A 88 0.08 -0.34 9.73
CA MET A 88 -1.04 0.61 9.82
C MET A 88 -2.38 -0.07 10.03
N LEU A 89 -2.62 -1.19 9.37
CA LEU A 89 -3.83 -1.99 9.59
C LEU A 89 -3.88 -2.55 11.03
N ALA A 90 -2.76 -3.05 11.55
CA ALA A 90 -2.67 -3.56 12.91
C ALA A 90 -2.96 -2.46 13.96
N ILE A 91 -2.36 -1.28 13.78
CA ILE A 91 -2.63 -0.12 14.63
C ILE A 91 -4.10 0.26 14.54
N GLY A 92 -4.66 0.35 13.33
CA GLY A 92 -6.07 0.62 13.12
C GLY A 92 -6.99 -0.40 13.79
N TRP A 93 -6.64 -1.68 13.74
CA TRP A 93 -7.42 -2.73 14.40
C TRP A 93 -7.41 -2.61 15.92
N ILE A 94 -6.28 -2.22 16.52
CA ILE A 94 -6.16 -1.95 17.96
C ILE A 94 -7.04 -0.75 18.33
N VAL A 95 -6.93 0.37 17.62
CA VAL A 95 -7.71 1.59 17.93
C VAL A 95 -9.21 1.33 17.78
N LYS A 96 -9.62 0.55 16.78
CA LYS A 96 -11.02 0.14 16.58
C LYS A 96 -11.63 -0.53 17.82
N GLN A 97 -10.86 -1.23 18.65
CA GLN A 97 -11.41 -1.89 19.85
C GLN A 97 -11.92 -0.91 20.91
N TRP A 98 -11.51 0.37 20.84
CA TRP A 98 -11.81 1.39 21.84
C TRP A 98 -12.84 2.43 21.35
N MET A 99 -13.40 2.24 20.16
CA MET A 99 -14.39 3.12 19.54
C MET A 99 -15.73 2.41 19.42
#